data_AF-A0A350J7B8-F1
#
_entry.id   AF-A0A350J7B8-F1
#
_cell.length_a   1.000
_cell.length_b   1.000
_cell.length_c   1.000
_cell.angle_alpha   90.00
_cell.angle_beta   90.00
_cell.angle_gamma   90.00
#
_symmetry.space_group_name_H-M   'P 1'
#
loop_
_entity.id
_entity.type
_entity.pdbx_description
1 polymer ?
#
loop_
_entity_poly.entity_id
_entity_poly.type
_entity_poly.pdbx_seq_one_letter_code
_entity_poly.pdbx_strand_id
1 'polypeptide(L)'
;MIEETKRILKNLAHDLDFDGKYAKRLIWYAKCAIADGNDLLRDHYYTRHSKIRVMNTYYLGKSDGDMTGEMIDISMGYQKFFEKQMAKAEKVLSDYKQAVDVLLLILEMPSPYSDILYMRYVKQMTCFEVAGFLYIARTTFFRQQETAIRLLDEKLDGGEERKEFVIQK
;
A
#
# COMPACT_ATOMS: atom_id res chain seq x y z
N MET A 1 10.62 -19.32 7.69
CA MET A 1 10.65 -18.52 6.45
C MET A 1 9.56 -18.98 5.50
N ILE A 2 9.49 -20.27 5.15
CA ILE A 2 8.32 -20.88 4.48
C ILE A 2 6.93 -20.41 4.97
N GLU A 3 6.70 -20.29 6.28
CA GLU A 3 5.41 -19.79 6.81
C GLU A 3 5.11 -18.32 6.45
N GLU A 4 6.15 -17.50 6.30
CA GLU A 4 6.04 -16.12 5.84
C GLU A 4 5.69 -16.08 4.35
N THR A 5 6.36 -16.88 3.53
CA THR A 5 6.04 -17.03 2.10
C THR A 5 4.61 -17.51 1.89
N LYS A 6 4.14 -18.46 2.70
CA LYS A 6 2.72 -18.87 2.70
C LYS A 6 1.78 -17.74 3.10
N ARG A 7 2.16 -16.86 4.04
CA ARG A 7 1.36 -15.69 4.43
C ARG A 7 1.24 -14.70 3.28
N ILE A 8 2.37 -14.37 2.63
CA ILE A 8 2.42 -13.51 1.45
C ILE A 8 1.52 -14.08 0.35
N LEU A 9 1.67 -15.37 0.01
CA LEU A 9 0.87 -16.02 -1.02
C LEU A 9 -0.63 -16.01 -0.72
N LYS A 10 -1.05 -16.14 0.54
CA LYS A 10 -2.48 -16.07 0.93
C LYS A 10 -3.09 -14.70 0.67
N ASN A 11 -2.32 -13.64 0.87
CA ASN A 11 -2.78 -12.26 0.66
C ASN A 11 -2.51 -11.75 -0.75
N LEU A 12 -1.70 -12.46 -1.55
CA LEU A 12 -1.22 -12.05 -2.86
C LEU A 12 -2.32 -11.52 -3.79
N ALA A 13 -3.42 -12.24 -3.95
CA ALA A 13 -4.52 -11.78 -4.79
C ALA A 13 -5.19 -10.50 -4.27
N HIS A 14 -5.30 -10.34 -2.94
CA HIS A 14 -5.84 -9.12 -2.35
C HIS A 14 -4.88 -7.94 -2.54
N ASP A 15 -3.59 -8.17 -2.33
CA ASP A 15 -2.56 -7.15 -2.45
C ASP A 15 -2.35 -6.75 -3.92
N LEU A 16 -2.54 -7.69 -4.87
CA LEU A 16 -2.56 -7.44 -6.32
C LEU A 16 -3.83 -6.77 -6.81
N ASP A 17 -4.96 -6.95 -6.11
CA ASP A 17 -6.23 -6.23 -6.35
C ASP A 17 -6.12 -4.80 -5.83
N PHE A 18 -5.07 -4.12 -6.31
CA PHE A 18 -4.89 -2.71 -6.16
C PHE A 18 -5.81 -2.04 -7.18
N ASP A 19 -7.10 -1.95 -6.85
CA ASP A 19 -7.94 -0.97 -7.51
C ASP A 19 -7.32 0.39 -7.15
N GLY A 20 -6.52 0.94 -8.07
CA GLY A 20 -5.73 2.15 -7.83
C GLY A 20 -6.57 3.32 -7.33
N LYS A 21 -7.89 3.23 -7.40
CA LYS A 21 -8.86 4.09 -6.73
C LYS A 21 -8.68 4.17 -5.22
N TYR A 22 -8.38 3.10 -4.48
CA TYR A 22 -8.30 3.16 -3.02
C TYR A 22 -7.05 3.92 -2.54
N ALA A 23 -5.87 3.59 -3.04
CA ALA A 23 -4.64 4.32 -2.71
C ALA A 23 -4.70 5.77 -3.24
N LYS A 24 -5.20 5.99 -4.47
CA LYS A 24 -5.42 7.36 -4.98
C LYS A 24 -6.41 8.13 -4.11
N ARG A 25 -7.46 7.48 -3.60
CA ARG A 25 -8.44 8.07 -2.69
C ARG A 25 -7.82 8.40 -1.34
N LEU A 26 -6.95 7.56 -0.77
CA LEU A 26 -6.23 7.86 0.46
C LEU A 26 -5.29 9.06 0.29
N ILE A 27 -4.53 9.11 -0.81
CA ILE A 27 -3.66 10.24 -1.14
C ILE A 27 -4.49 11.51 -1.37
N TRP A 28 -5.63 11.39 -2.06
CA TRP A 28 -6.55 12.50 -2.29
C TRP A 28 -7.15 13.01 -0.97
N TYR A 29 -7.60 12.13 -0.08
CA TYR A 29 -8.10 12.50 1.25
C TYR A 29 -7.02 13.18 2.09
N ALA A 30 -5.79 12.69 2.04
CA ALA A 30 -4.67 13.32 2.74
C ALA A 30 -4.42 14.75 2.22
N LYS A 31 -4.45 14.94 0.90
CA LYS A 31 -4.32 16.28 0.28
C LYS A 31 -5.48 17.21 0.64
N CYS A 32 -6.72 16.73 0.65
CA CYS A 32 -7.88 17.52 1.04
C CYS A 32 -7.80 17.90 2.52
N ALA A 33 -7.38 16.98 3.41
CA ALA A 33 -7.25 17.26 4.83
C ALA A 33 -6.25 18.39 5.14
N ILE A 34 -5.18 18.55 4.34
CA ILE A 34 -4.26 19.69 4.48
C ILE A 34 -4.98 21.00 4.10
N ALA A 35 -5.74 21.00 3.00
CA ALA A 35 -6.49 22.18 2.57
C ALA A 35 -7.56 22.57 3.61
N ASP A 36 -8.34 21.59 4.07
CA ASP A 36 -9.39 21.77 5.09
C ASP A 36 -8.80 22.29 6.41
N GLY A 37 -7.63 21.76 6.82
CA GLY A 37 -6.94 22.23 8.02
C GLY A 37 -6.49 23.69 7.92
N ASN A 38 -5.96 24.09 6.75
CA ASN A 38 -5.56 25.47 6.51
C ASN A 38 -6.77 26.43 6.48
N ASP A 39 -7.88 26.01 5.90
CA ASP A 39 -9.11 26.79 5.86
C ASP A 39 -9.70 26.95 7.27
N LEU A 40 -9.68 25.90 8.09
CA LEU A 40 -10.15 25.96 9.48
C LEU A 40 -9.27 26.83 10.37
N LEU A 41 -7.95 26.78 10.20
CA LEU A 41 -7.01 27.68 10.89
C LEU A 41 -7.25 29.14 10.49
N ARG A 42 -7.50 29.38 9.22
CA ARG A 42 -7.81 30.69 8.67
C ARG A 42 -9.14 31.22 9.25
N ASP A 43 -10.19 30.41 9.29
CA ASP A 43 -11.48 30.77 9.88
C ASP A 43 -11.38 31.08 11.38
N HIS A 44 -10.64 30.27 12.14
CA HIS A 44 -10.43 30.48 13.57
C HIS A 44 -9.70 31.80 13.84
N TYR A 45 -8.66 32.08 13.06
CA TYR A 45 -7.92 33.34 13.13
C TYR A 45 -8.80 34.55 12.87
N TYR A 46 -9.59 34.54 11.79
CA TYR A 46 -10.47 35.66 11.45
C TYR A 46 -11.58 35.89 12.47
N THR A 47 -12.14 34.81 13.02
CA THR A 47 -13.19 34.88 14.04
C THR A 47 -12.69 35.62 15.29
N ARG A 48 -11.42 35.43 15.67
CA ARG A 48 -10.86 36.00 16.90
C ARG A 48 -10.12 37.31 16.72
N HIS A 49 -9.55 37.58 15.54
CA HIS A 49 -8.61 38.67 15.34
C HIS A 49 -9.02 39.71 14.27
N SER A 50 -10.14 39.51 13.56
CA SER A 50 -10.58 40.52 12.58
C SER A 50 -11.25 41.73 13.26
N LYS A 51 -10.69 42.94 13.06
CA LYS A 51 -11.32 44.21 13.49
C LYS A 51 -12.55 44.58 12.63
N ILE A 52 -12.73 43.92 11.49
CA ILE A 52 -13.85 44.09 10.55
C ILE A 52 -14.23 42.67 10.12
N ARG A 53 -15.51 42.28 10.24
CA ARG A 53 -16.00 40.99 9.72
C ARG A 53 -15.92 41.01 8.20
N VAL A 54 -14.78 40.60 7.63
CA VAL A 54 -14.59 40.62 6.17
C VAL A 54 -15.29 39.39 5.59
N MET A 55 -16.24 39.61 4.68
CA MET A 55 -16.99 38.53 4.03
C MET A 55 -16.16 37.71 3.03
N ASN A 56 -14.89 38.06 2.80
CA ASN A 56 -14.01 37.33 1.88
C ASN A 56 -12.52 37.57 2.18
N THR A 57 -11.68 36.56 1.95
CA THR A 57 -10.29 36.42 2.44
C THR A 57 -9.22 36.96 1.47
N TYR A 58 -9.62 37.52 0.32
CA TYR A 58 -8.72 38.01 -0.74
C TYR A 58 -7.78 39.18 -0.37
N TYR A 59 -7.94 39.81 0.81
CA TYR A 59 -7.24 41.05 1.17
C TYR A 59 -6.38 40.96 2.45
N LEU A 60 -5.79 39.81 2.79
CA LEU A 60 -4.87 39.74 3.93
C LEU A 60 -3.50 40.35 3.63
N GLY A 61 -3.19 41.45 4.32
CA GLY A 61 -1.82 41.97 4.44
C GLY A 61 -0.94 41.05 5.29
N LYS A 62 0.29 40.82 4.83
CA LYS A 62 1.33 40.06 5.54
C LYS A 62 1.83 40.87 6.74
N SER A 63 1.24 40.66 7.92
CA SER A 63 1.85 41.05 9.19
C SER A 63 1.88 39.84 10.12
N ASP A 64 2.99 39.66 10.84
CA ASP A 64 3.26 38.55 11.75
C ASP A 64 2.03 38.25 12.63
N GLY A 65 1.36 37.14 12.31
CA GLY A 65 0.12 36.74 12.96
C GLY A 65 0.43 36.02 14.26
N ASP A 66 -0.07 36.55 15.39
CA ASP A 66 -0.07 35.85 16.67
C ASP A 66 -0.76 34.49 16.53
N MET A 67 0.03 33.41 16.49
CA MET A 67 -0.49 32.05 16.60
C MET A 67 -0.98 31.83 18.03
N THR A 68 -2.29 31.72 18.21
CA THR A 68 -2.87 31.31 19.49
C THR A 68 -2.57 29.83 19.77
N GLY A 69 -2.51 29.43 21.06
CA GLY A 69 -2.28 28.03 21.44
C GLY A 69 -3.28 27.06 20.81
N GLU A 70 -4.53 27.46 20.64
CA GLU A 70 -5.55 26.64 19.97
C GLU A 70 -5.29 26.46 18.47
N MET A 71 -4.73 27.46 17.77
CA MET A 71 -4.31 27.30 16.37
C MET A 71 -3.15 26.31 16.25
N ILE A 72 -2.25 26.30 17.23
CA ILE A 72 -1.18 25.31 17.30
C ILE A 72 -1.77 23.91 17.51
N ASP A 73 -2.72 23.75 18.43
CA ASP A 73 -3.37 22.45 18.70
C ASP A 73 -4.12 21.91 17.48
N ILE A 74 -4.87 22.77 16.78
CA ILE A 74 -5.59 22.41 15.54
C ILE A 74 -4.59 21.97 14.46
N SER A 75 -3.53 22.75 14.25
CA SER A 75 -2.47 22.44 13.28
C SER A 75 -1.81 21.10 13.59
N MET A 76 -1.44 20.86 14.85
CA MET A 76 -0.85 19.60 15.30
C MET A 76 -1.80 18.41 15.13
N GLY A 77 -3.10 18.58 15.38
CA GLY A 77 -4.12 17.54 15.20
C GLY A 77 -4.27 17.12 13.74
N TYR A 78 -4.34 18.10 12.83
CA TYR A 78 -4.41 17.84 11.39
C TYR A 78 -3.13 17.22 10.84
N GLN A 79 -1.96 17.67 11.31
CA GLN A 79 -0.68 17.09 10.93
C GLN A 79 -0.62 15.60 11.28
N LYS A 80 -1.01 15.23 12.52
CA LYS A 80 -1.08 13.83 12.95
C LYS A 80 -2.07 13.02 12.12
N PHE A 81 -3.22 13.59 11.78
CA PHE A 81 -4.20 12.92 10.92
C PHE A 81 -3.63 12.69 9.52
N PHE A 82 -2.99 13.69 8.92
CA PHE A 82 -2.35 13.60 7.61
C PHE A 82 -1.27 12.51 7.59
N GLU A 83 -0.35 12.53 8.55
CA GLU A 83 0.71 11.53 8.69
C GLU A 83 0.13 10.12 8.80
N LYS A 84 -0.95 9.95 9.57
CA LYS A 84 -1.64 8.65 9.69
C LYS A 84 -2.23 8.17 8.36
N GLN A 85 -2.80 9.05 7.53
CA GLN A 85 -3.33 8.67 6.23
C GLN A 85 -2.22 8.39 5.22
N MET A 86 -1.14 9.17 5.24
CA MET A 86 0.03 8.95 4.40
C MET A 86 0.71 7.62 4.72
N ALA A 87 0.93 7.30 6.00
CA ALA A 87 1.51 6.02 6.41
C ALA A 87 0.66 4.82 5.94
N LYS A 88 -0.69 4.96 5.96
CA LYS A 88 -1.58 3.94 5.40
C LYS A 88 -1.41 3.82 3.88
N ALA A 89 -1.36 4.94 3.16
CA ALA A 89 -1.20 4.93 1.71
C ALA A 89 0.16 4.33 1.29
N GLU A 90 1.23 4.70 1.98
CA GLU A 90 2.58 4.15 1.78
C GLU A 90 2.62 2.65 2.04
N LYS A 91 1.99 2.19 3.11
CA LYS A 91 1.87 0.76 3.40
C LYS A 91 1.18 0.01 2.25
N VAL A 92 0.01 0.48 1.82
CA VAL A 92 -0.73 -0.16 0.71
C VAL A 92 0.09 -0.19 -0.58
N LEU A 93 0.84 0.89 -0.88
CA LEU A 93 1.75 0.93 -2.03
C LEU A 93 2.92 -0.05 -1.90
N SER A 94 3.48 -0.18 -0.69
CA SER A 94 4.55 -1.13 -0.39
C SER A 94 4.08 -2.57 -0.55
N ASP A 95 2.92 -2.90 0.02
CA ASP A 95 2.31 -4.22 -0.04
C ASP A 95 2.02 -4.60 -1.52
N TYR A 96 1.49 -3.67 -2.31
CA TYR A 96 1.29 -3.87 -3.76
C TYR A 96 2.59 -4.12 -4.52
N LYS A 97 3.63 -3.32 -4.28
CA LYS A 97 4.95 -3.53 -4.94
C LYS A 97 5.51 -4.90 -4.61
N GLN A 98 5.46 -5.30 -3.34
CA GLN A 98 5.91 -6.61 -2.92
C GLN A 98 5.11 -7.74 -3.59
N ALA A 99 3.78 -7.58 -3.69
CA ALA A 99 2.90 -8.52 -4.37
C ALA A 99 3.23 -8.66 -5.87
N VAL A 100 3.53 -7.54 -6.55
CA VAL A 100 3.98 -7.54 -7.95
C VAL A 100 5.33 -8.25 -8.10
N ASP A 101 6.30 -7.98 -7.22
CA ASP A 101 7.60 -8.65 -7.25
C ASP A 101 7.45 -10.16 -7.08
N VAL A 102 6.62 -10.60 -6.13
CA VAL A 102 6.31 -12.02 -5.90
C VAL A 102 5.61 -12.64 -7.12
N LEU A 103 4.68 -11.92 -7.75
CA LEU A 103 4.02 -12.37 -8.97
C LEU A 103 5.04 -12.58 -10.10
N LEU A 104 5.96 -11.62 -10.30
CA LEU A 104 7.00 -11.76 -11.32
C LEU A 104 7.88 -12.97 -11.06
N LEU A 105 8.28 -13.21 -9.79
CA LEU A 105 9.04 -14.41 -9.42
C LEU A 105 8.27 -15.70 -9.72
N ILE A 106 6.95 -15.74 -9.44
CA ILE A 106 6.09 -16.87 -9.79
C ILE A 106 6.07 -17.09 -11.30
N LEU A 107 5.94 -16.03 -12.11
CA LEU A 107 5.91 -16.13 -13.58
C LEU A 107 7.25 -16.57 -14.17
N GLU A 108 8.37 -16.28 -13.52
CA GLU A 108 9.70 -16.73 -13.91
C GLU A 108 10.02 -18.18 -13.51
N MET A 109 9.16 -18.83 -12.71
CA MET A 109 9.39 -20.22 -12.32
C MET A 109 9.03 -21.18 -13.48
N PRO A 110 9.70 -22.33 -13.59
CA PRO A 110 9.37 -23.32 -14.61
C PRO A 110 8.00 -23.95 -14.33
N SER A 111 7.29 -24.30 -15.41
CA SER A 111 6.10 -25.16 -15.34
C SER A 111 6.50 -26.55 -14.81
N PRO A 112 5.69 -27.20 -13.95
CA PRO A 112 4.31 -26.84 -13.57
C PRO A 112 4.20 -25.95 -12.32
N TYR A 113 5.32 -25.51 -11.74
CA TYR A 113 5.32 -24.82 -10.44
C TYR A 113 4.70 -23.42 -10.53
N SER A 114 5.06 -22.67 -11.58
CA SER A 114 4.48 -21.35 -11.85
C SER A 114 2.97 -21.43 -12.06
N ASP A 115 2.51 -22.39 -12.87
CA ASP A 115 1.09 -22.61 -13.15
C ASP A 115 0.30 -22.93 -11.87
N ILE A 116 0.83 -23.81 -11.03
CA ILE A 116 0.20 -24.18 -9.75
C ILE A 116 0.07 -22.95 -8.84
N LEU A 117 1.15 -22.18 -8.66
CA LEU A 117 1.12 -21.02 -7.77
C LEU A 117 0.22 -19.91 -8.32
N TYR A 118 0.31 -19.63 -9.62
CA TYR A 118 -0.51 -18.63 -10.28
C TYR A 118 -2.01 -18.97 -10.17
N MET A 119 -2.40 -20.19 -10.55
CA MET A 119 -3.81 -20.59 -10.48
C MET A 119 -4.32 -20.64 -9.03
N ARG A 120 -3.51 -21.15 -8.10
CA ARG A 120 -3.93 -21.29 -6.70
C ARG A 120 -4.06 -19.96 -5.99
N TYR A 121 -3.09 -19.07 -6.12
CA TYR A 121 -2.97 -17.87 -5.29
C TYR A 121 -3.35 -16.58 -6.01
N VAL A 122 -3.17 -16.50 -7.33
CA VAL A 122 -3.54 -15.30 -8.12
C VAL A 122 -4.95 -15.44 -8.67
N LYS A 123 -5.30 -16.59 -9.27
CA LYS A 123 -6.67 -16.87 -9.75
C LYS A 123 -7.62 -17.36 -8.66
N GLN A 124 -7.11 -17.57 -7.45
CA GLN A 124 -7.86 -18.07 -6.28
C GLN A 124 -8.63 -19.38 -6.52
N MET A 125 -8.17 -20.22 -7.45
CA MET A 125 -8.78 -21.53 -7.70
C MET A 125 -8.55 -22.47 -6.52
N THR A 126 -9.49 -23.37 -6.27
CA THR A 126 -9.34 -24.44 -5.28
C THR A 126 -8.30 -25.47 -5.75
N CYS A 127 -7.71 -26.20 -4.80
CA CYS A 127 -6.75 -27.26 -5.14
C CYS A 127 -7.30 -28.30 -6.13
N PHE A 128 -8.61 -28.58 -6.08
CA PHE A 128 -9.26 -29.53 -6.97
C PHE A 128 -9.43 -28.97 -8.38
N GLU A 129 -9.79 -27.70 -8.52
CA GLU A 129 -9.90 -27.04 -9.82
C GLU A 129 -8.54 -26.95 -10.50
N VAL A 130 -7.49 -26.58 -9.76
CA VAL A 130 -6.12 -26.52 -10.31
C VAL A 130 -5.65 -27.91 -10.76
N ALA A 131 -5.82 -28.94 -9.91
CA ALA A 131 -5.46 -30.30 -10.28
C ALA A 131 -6.22 -30.81 -11.51
N GLY A 132 -7.51 -30.49 -11.61
CA GLY A 132 -8.35 -30.79 -12.78
C GLY A 132 -7.89 -30.05 -14.04
N PHE A 133 -7.57 -28.76 -13.92
CA PHE A 133 -7.12 -27.93 -15.03
C PHE A 133 -5.77 -28.37 -15.59
N LEU A 134 -4.84 -28.77 -14.71
CA LEU A 134 -3.51 -29.25 -15.08
C LEU A 134 -3.48 -30.74 -15.45
N TYR A 135 -4.61 -31.44 -15.39
CA TYR A 135 -4.72 -32.88 -15.64
C TYR A 135 -3.75 -33.72 -14.78
N ILE A 136 -3.54 -33.33 -13.52
CA ILE A 136 -2.66 -34.03 -12.57
C ILE A 136 -3.45 -34.66 -11.42
N ALA A 137 -2.93 -35.77 -10.88
CA ALA A 137 -3.49 -36.37 -9.68
C ALA A 137 -3.36 -35.43 -8.46
N ARG A 138 -4.31 -35.50 -7.52
CA ARG A 138 -4.34 -34.67 -6.30
C ARG A 138 -3.06 -34.79 -5.47
N THR A 139 -2.54 -36.00 -5.32
CA THR A 139 -1.29 -36.27 -4.59
C THR A 139 -0.09 -35.60 -5.26
N THR A 140 -0.02 -35.66 -6.60
CA THR A 140 1.00 -34.98 -7.40
C THR A 140 0.89 -33.47 -7.26
N PHE A 141 -0.33 -32.91 -7.28
CA PHE A 141 -0.57 -31.49 -7.05
C PHE A 141 0.02 -31.01 -5.72
N PHE A 142 -0.31 -31.65 -4.59
CA PHE A 142 0.17 -31.19 -3.28
C PHE A 142 1.69 -31.27 -3.17
N ARG A 143 2.31 -32.32 -3.72
CA ARG A 143 3.77 -32.45 -3.76
C ARG A 143 4.41 -31.34 -4.59
N GLN A 144 3.88 -31.08 -5.78
CA GLN A 144 4.40 -30.03 -6.65
C GLN A 144 4.15 -28.63 -6.08
N GLN A 145 3.01 -28.40 -5.43
CA GLN A 145 2.72 -27.15 -4.72
C GLN A 145 3.72 -26.90 -3.60
N GLU A 146 4.02 -27.92 -2.80
CA GLU A 146 5.01 -27.78 -1.72
C GLU A 146 6.41 -27.48 -2.28
N THR A 147 6.82 -28.17 -3.35
CA THR A 147 8.08 -27.88 -4.05
C THR A 147 8.08 -26.46 -4.61
N ALA A 148 6.98 -26.00 -5.23
CA ALA A 148 6.86 -24.66 -5.77
C ALA A 148 7.03 -23.59 -4.67
N ILE A 149 6.39 -23.77 -3.51
CA ILE A 149 6.52 -22.83 -2.39
C ILE A 149 7.96 -22.77 -1.89
N ARG A 150 8.66 -23.90 -1.80
CA ARG A 150 10.08 -23.92 -1.40
C ARG A 150 10.99 -23.21 -2.40
N LEU A 151 10.78 -23.46 -3.70
CA LEU A 151 11.53 -22.76 -4.75
C LEU A 151 11.27 -21.24 -4.73
N LEU A 152 10.05 -20.82 -4.41
CA LEU A 152 9.73 -19.40 -4.26
C LEU A 152 10.40 -18.81 -3.00
N ASP A 153 10.41 -19.53 -1.88
CA ASP A 153 11.10 -19.14 -0.64
C ASP A 153 12.59 -18.89 -0.93
N GLU A 154 13.27 -19.83 -1.60
CA GLU A 154 14.67 -19.71 -1.99
C GLU A 154 14.93 -18.50 -2.91
N LYS A 155 14.02 -18.22 -3.86
CA LYS A 155 14.13 -17.05 -4.73
C LYS A 155 13.92 -15.73 -3.99
N LEU A 156 13.05 -15.71 -2.97
CA LEU A 156 12.81 -14.53 -2.14
C LEU A 156 14.02 -14.25 -1.25
N ASP A 157 14.61 -15.28 -0.65
CA ASP A 157 15.82 -15.17 0.16
C ASP A 157 17.03 -14.73 -0.68
N GLY A 158 17.26 -15.38 -1.83
CA GLY A 158 18.33 -15.01 -2.77
C GLY A 158 18.11 -13.66 -3.50
N GLY A 159 16.92 -13.07 -3.36
CA GLY A 159 16.60 -11.74 -3.87
C GLY A 159 17.19 -10.61 -3.03
N GLU A 160 17.52 -10.84 -1.75
CA GLU A 160 18.17 -9.84 -0.91
C GLU A 160 19.60 -9.54 -1.39
N GLU A 161 20.36 -10.55 -1.82
CA GLU A 161 21.70 -10.37 -2.40
C GLU A 161 21.68 -9.58 -3.73
N ARG A 162 20.57 -9.61 -4.49
CA ARG A 162 20.44 -8.86 -5.75
C ARG A 162 20.13 -7.38 -5.55
N LYS A 163 19.54 -6.98 -4.41
CA LYS A 163 19.23 -5.57 -4.13
C LYS A 163 20.48 -4.75 -3.80
N GLU A 164 21.56 -5.38 -3.34
CA GLU A 164 22.84 -4.70 -3.09
C GLU A 164 23.58 -4.31 -4.38
N PHE A 165 23.38 -5.04 -5.49
CA PHE A 165 24.07 -4.76 -6.76
C PHE A 165 23.44 -3.65 -7.61
N VAL A 166 22.21 -3.21 -7.31
CA VAL A 166 21.47 -2.25 -8.16
C VAL A 166 21.59 -0.80 -7.64
N ILE A 167 22.21 -0.56 -6.47
CA ILE A 167 22.43 0.79 -5.91
C ILE A 167 23.82 1.36 -6.29
N GLN A 168 24.57 0.70 -7.17
CA GLN A 168 25.79 1.25 -7.77
C GLN A 168 25.58 1.52 -9.27
N LYS A 169 24.91 2.61 -9.62
CA LYS A 169 25.10 3.34 -10.90
C LYS A 169 24.49 4.72 -10.86
#